data_AF-A0A926ASP6-F1
#
_entry.id   AF-A0A926ASP6-F1
#
_cell.length_a   1.000
_cell.length_b   1.000
_cell.length_c   1.000
_cell.angle_alpha   90.00
_cell.angle_beta   90.00
_cell.angle_gamma   90.00
#
_symmetry.space_group_name_H-M   'P 1'
#
loop_
_entity.id
_entity.type
_entity.pdbx_description
1 polymer ?
#
loop_
_entity_poly.entity_id
_entity_poly.type
_entity_poly.pdbx_seq_one_letter_code
_entity_poly.pdbx_strand_id
1 'polypeptide(L)'
;MSAKSADYAYATKVFDFLRANGIPSFFSQESLPTLSNADYRKEIDTALDHSKHMIVVTSSCENVTSPWVEAEWGMFIGEKRSGRKSGNLVTLLVDLDAGDLPFSLRSFEALPFNQESLDRILGYVK
;
A
#
# COMPACT_ATOMS: atom_id res chain seq x y z
N MET A 1 -3.71 1.04 -2.14
CA MET A 1 -3.02 0.85 -0.84
C MET A 1 -3.22 -0.59 -0.39
N SER A 2 -2.25 -1.14 0.33
CA SER A 2 -2.27 -2.51 0.86
C SER A 2 -1.97 -2.49 2.35
N ALA A 3 -2.69 -3.30 3.13
CA ALA A 3 -2.52 -3.46 4.56
C ALA A 3 -3.18 -4.77 5.03
N LYS A 4 -2.74 -5.32 6.16
CA LYS A 4 -3.48 -6.38 6.85
C LYS A 4 -4.64 -5.78 7.63
N SER A 5 -5.69 -6.56 7.89
CA SER A 5 -6.85 -6.12 8.69
C SER A 5 -6.50 -5.49 10.05
N ALA A 6 -5.42 -5.95 10.69
CA ALA A 6 -4.91 -5.38 11.94
C ALA A 6 -4.40 -3.94 11.78
N ASP A 7 -3.98 -3.57 10.56
CA ASP A 7 -3.43 -2.26 10.21
C ASP A 7 -4.45 -1.33 9.54
N TYR A 8 -5.71 -1.75 9.38
CA TYR A 8 -6.73 -0.97 8.68
C TYR A 8 -7.00 0.38 9.33
N ALA A 9 -6.93 0.49 10.66
CA ALA A 9 -7.09 1.78 11.33
C ALA A 9 -6.03 2.82 10.89
N TYR A 10 -4.81 2.37 10.59
CA TYR A 10 -3.75 3.23 10.06
C TYR A 10 -3.93 3.47 8.56
N ALA A 11 -4.25 2.42 7.80
CA ALA A 11 -4.49 2.54 6.36
C ALA A 11 -5.65 3.48 6.04
N THR A 12 -6.77 3.42 6.77
CA THR A 12 -7.91 4.35 6.61
C THR A 12 -7.48 5.79 6.86
N LYS A 13 -6.63 6.08 7.84
CA LYS A 13 -6.10 7.45 8.04
C LYS A 13 -5.30 7.95 6.83
N VAL A 14 -4.48 7.09 6.21
CA VAL A 14 -3.76 7.44 4.97
C VAL A 14 -4.75 7.67 3.84
N PHE A 15 -5.75 6.79 3.70
CA PHE A 15 -6.77 6.88 2.66
C PHE A 15 -7.52 8.21 2.73
N ASP A 16 -8.02 8.55 3.92
CA ASP A 16 -8.78 9.76 4.19
C ASP A 16 -7.92 11.01 3.97
N PHE A 17 -6.65 10.97 4.40
CA PHE A 17 -5.70 12.05 4.14
C PHE A 17 -5.49 12.31 2.65
N LEU A 18 -5.26 11.26 1.86
CA LEU A 18 -5.09 11.37 0.41
C LEU A 18 -6.37 11.89 -0.27
N ARG A 19 -7.53 11.37 0.14
CA ARG A 19 -8.83 11.78 -0.39
C ARG A 19 -9.15 13.24 -0.07
N ALA A 20 -8.88 13.68 1.16
CA ALA A 20 -9.05 15.07 1.58
C ALA A 20 -8.15 16.04 0.77
N ASN A 21 -7.03 15.55 0.25
CA ASN A 21 -6.12 16.28 -0.63
C ASN A 21 -6.40 16.07 -2.13
N GLY A 22 -7.54 15.46 -2.48
CA GLY A 22 -7.97 15.29 -3.87
C GLY A 22 -7.22 14.22 -4.66
N ILE A 23 -6.49 13.32 -3.99
CA ILE A 23 -5.75 12.23 -4.63
C ILE A 23 -6.65 11.00 -4.79
N PRO A 24 -6.95 10.56 -6.03
CA PRO A 24 -7.68 9.31 -6.26
C PRO A 24 -6.91 8.14 -5.67
N SER A 25 -7.53 7.43 -4.74
CA SER A 25 -6.90 6.34 -4.01
C SER A 25 -7.84 5.14 -4.00
N PHE A 26 -7.26 3.93 -4.02
CA PHE A 26 -8.00 2.68 -3.85
C PHE A 26 -7.51 2.00 -2.57
N PHE A 27 -8.46 1.57 -1.74
CA PHE A 27 -8.20 0.75 -0.56
C PHE A 27 -9.34 -0.25 -0.41
N SER A 28 -9.04 -1.55 -0.53
CA SER A 28 -10.03 -2.61 -0.68
C SER A 28 -11.11 -2.63 0.40
N GLN A 29 -10.75 -2.35 1.66
CA GLN A 29 -11.72 -2.29 2.77
C GLN A 29 -12.76 -1.18 2.60
N GLU A 30 -12.36 0.00 2.10
CA GLU A 30 -13.24 1.17 1.93
C GLU A 30 -13.90 1.21 0.55
N SER A 31 -13.24 0.63 -0.45
CA SER A 31 -13.64 0.71 -1.86
C SER A 31 -14.57 -0.43 -2.29
N LEU A 32 -14.63 -1.53 -1.53
CA LEU A 32 -15.39 -2.73 -1.88
C LEU A 32 -16.29 -3.22 -0.73
N PRO A 33 -17.38 -2.50 -0.39
CA PRO A 33 -18.39 -3.04 0.50
C PRO A 33 -19.18 -4.13 -0.24
N THR A 34 -19.27 -5.34 0.33
CA THR A 34 -20.20 -6.42 -0.08
C THR A 34 -19.90 -7.10 -1.44
N LEU A 35 -18.72 -7.70 -1.61
CA LEU A 35 -18.43 -8.58 -2.76
C LEU A 35 -18.20 -10.04 -2.34
N SER A 36 -18.22 -10.98 -3.30
CA SER A 36 -17.77 -12.35 -3.06
C SER A 36 -16.23 -12.43 -3.12
N ASN A 37 -15.62 -13.43 -2.48
CA ASN A 37 -14.14 -13.59 -2.47
C ASN A 37 -13.50 -13.60 -3.88
N ALA A 38 -14.20 -14.12 -4.89
CA ALA A 38 -13.70 -14.13 -6.27
C ALA A 38 -13.71 -12.74 -6.91
N ASP A 39 -14.76 -11.96 -6.64
CA ASP A 39 -14.88 -10.59 -7.14
C ASP A 39 -13.86 -9.66 -6.46
N TYR A 40 -13.57 -9.87 -5.18
CA TYR A 40 -12.53 -9.12 -4.45
C TYR A 40 -11.17 -9.18 -5.14
N ARG A 41 -10.73 -10.38 -5.57
CA ARG A 41 -9.42 -10.53 -6.20
C ARG A 41 -9.34 -9.77 -7.52
N LYS A 42 -10.38 -9.86 -8.34
CA LYS A 42 -10.42 -9.22 -9.66
C LYS A 42 -10.39 -7.69 -9.56
N GLU A 43 -11.14 -7.13 -8.62
CA GLU A 43 -11.13 -5.68 -8.38
C GLU A 43 -9.78 -5.19 -7.86
N ILE A 44 -9.13 -5.97 -6.98
CA ILE A 44 -7.79 -5.66 -6.49
C ILE A 44 -6.74 -5.75 -7.60
N ASP A 45 -6.78 -6.79 -8.44
CA ASP A 45 -5.87 -6.91 -9.58
C ASP A 45 -6.07 -5.74 -10.57
N THR A 46 -7.32 -5.33 -10.83
CA THR A 46 -7.65 -4.17 -11.67
C THR A 46 -7.15 -2.86 -11.07
N ALA A 47 -7.34 -2.66 -9.76
CA ALA A 47 -6.84 -1.48 -9.06
C ALA A 47 -5.32 -1.45 -9.04
N LEU A 48 -4.65 -2.58 -8.83
CA LEU A 48 -3.20 -2.69 -8.92
C LEU A 48 -2.73 -2.33 -10.32
N ASP A 49 -3.34 -2.85 -11.38
CA ASP A 49 -2.98 -2.57 -12.78
C ASP A 49 -3.07 -1.07 -13.11
N HIS A 50 -4.17 -0.41 -12.73
CA HIS A 50 -4.36 1.02 -12.98
C HIS A 50 -3.58 1.93 -12.00
N SER A 51 -3.16 1.42 -10.84
CA SER A 51 -2.42 2.24 -9.87
C SER A 51 -1.02 2.58 -10.39
N LYS A 52 -0.67 3.87 -10.31
CA LYS A 52 0.68 4.35 -10.60
C LYS A 52 1.61 4.18 -9.40
N HIS A 53 1.11 4.47 -8.20
CA HIS A 53 1.85 4.41 -6.94
C HIS A 53 1.21 3.39 -6.00
N MET A 54 2.02 2.75 -5.17
CA MET A 54 1.59 1.83 -4.13
C MET A 54 2.07 2.30 -2.77
N ILE A 55 1.16 2.29 -1.80
CA ILE A 55 1.46 2.51 -0.39
C ILE A 55 1.10 1.23 0.35
N VAL A 56 2.05 0.69 1.09
CA VAL A 56 1.89 -0.44 2.01
C VAL A 56 1.92 0.10 3.42
N VAL A 57 0.93 -0.22 4.25
CA VAL A 57 0.91 0.20 5.67
C VAL A 57 1.04 -1.04 6.53
N THR A 58 1.99 -1.03 7.48
CA THR A 58 2.22 -2.19 8.33
C THR A 58 2.72 -1.84 9.72
N SER A 59 2.27 -2.59 10.73
CA SER A 59 2.79 -2.54 12.10
C SER A 59 3.68 -3.72 12.50
N SER A 60 3.83 -4.73 11.62
CA SER A 60 4.64 -5.92 11.93
C SER A 60 5.12 -6.65 10.68
N CYS A 61 6.22 -7.39 10.80
CA CYS A 61 6.70 -8.27 9.74
C CYS A 61 5.62 -9.27 9.29
N GLU A 62 4.88 -9.85 10.24
CA GLU A 62 3.83 -10.82 9.97
C GLU A 62 2.70 -10.23 9.12
N ASN A 63 2.33 -8.97 9.37
CA ASN A 63 1.28 -8.31 8.60
C ASN A 63 1.73 -8.06 7.16
N VAL A 64 2.95 -7.56 6.95
CA VAL A 64 3.47 -7.26 5.62
C VAL A 64 3.82 -8.50 4.80
N THR A 65 4.15 -9.62 5.44
CA THR A 65 4.36 -10.93 4.79
C THR A 65 3.09 -11.79 4.76
N SER A 66 1.95 -11.27 5.21
CA SER A 66 0.71 -12.02 5.12
C SER A 66 0.38 -12.31 3.64
N PRO A 67 -0.17 -13.50 3.29
CA PRO A 67 -0.22 -13.96 1.91
C PRO A 67 -0.89 -12.99 0.93
N TRP A 68 -1.91 -12.27 1.40
CA TRP A 68 -2.60 -11.28 0.57
C TRP A 68 -1.76 -10.02 0.35
N VAL A 69 -1.23 -9.44 1.43
CA VAL A 69 -0.41 -8.22 1.37
C VAL A 69 0.85 -8.47 0.55
N GLU A 70 1.50 -9.61 0.77
CA GLU A 70 2.67 -10.05 0.00
C GLU A 70 2.38 -10.24 -1.48
N ALA A 71 1.25 -10.85 -1.83
CA ALA A 71 0.87 -10.99 -3.23
C ALA A 71 0.67 -9.63 -3.92
N GLU A 72 0.04 -8.65 -3.24
CA GLU A 72 -0.21 -7.32 -3.80
C GLU A 72 1.10 -6.55 -4.05
N TRP A 73 1.96 -6.40 -3.02
CA TRP A 73 3.20 -5.65 -3.22
C TRP A 73 4.20 -6.41 -4.09
N GLY A 74 4.20 -7.74 -4.04
CA GLY A 74 5.03 -8.58 -4.90
C GLY A 74 4.68 -8.39 -6.38
N MET A 75 3.38 -8.37 -6.71
CA MET A 75 2.90 -8.08 -8.06
C MET A 75 3.33 -6.68 -8.52
N PHE A 76 3.15 -5.66 -7.68
CA PHE A 76 3.55 -4.29 -8.03
C PHE A 76 5.06 -4.18 -8.30
N ILE A 77 5.90 -4.83 -7.47
CA ILE A 77 7.35 -4.89 -7.69
C ILE A 77 7.67 -5.58 -9.03
N GLY A 78 6.99 -6.68 -9.35
CA GLY A 78 7.13 -7.38 -10.62
C GLY A 78 6.87 -6.49 -11.82
N GLU A 79 5.75 -5.77 -11.80
CA GLU A 79 5.36 -4.82 -12.85
C GLU A 79 6.32 -3.63 -12.97
N LYS A 80 6.86 -3.16 -11.84
CA LYS A 80 7.88 -2.12 -11.83
C LYS A 80 9.19 -2.61 -12.45
N ARG A 81 9.62 -3.84 -12.13
CA ARG A 81 10.82 -4.47 -12.69
C ARG A 81 10.69 -4.75 -14.19
N SER A 82 9.48 -5.05 -14.68
CA SER A 82 9.22 -5.24 -16.10
C SER A 82 9.08 -3.92 -16.88
N GLY A 83 9.16 -2.76 -16.20
CA GLY A 83 8.99 -1.44 -16.81
C GLY A 83 7.54 -1.05 -17.11
N ARG A 84 6.54 -1.87 -16.70
CA ARG A 84 5.12 -1.57 -16.88
C ARG A 84 4.60 -0.54 -15.88
N LYS A 85 5.25 -0.40 -14.72
CA LYS A 85 4.95 0.64 -13.72
C LYS A 85 6.14 1.54 -13.45
N SER A 86 5.91 2.85 -13.52
CA SER A 86 6.94 3.87 -13.28
C SER A 86 6.85 4.53 -11.90
N GLY A 87 5.69 4.47 -11.22
CA GLY A 87 5.52 5.16 -9.94
C GLY A 87 6.18 4.47 -8.75
N ASN A 88 5.93 5.03 -7.57
CA ASN A 88 6.64 4.71 -6.33
C ASN A 88 5.94 3.59 -5.56
N LEU A 89 6.74 2.77 -4.88
CA LEU A 89 6.29 1.91 -3.80
C LEU A 89 6.85 2.48 -2.50
N VAL A 90 5.98 2.80 -1.56
CA VAL A 90 6.33 3.36 -0.24
C VAL A 90 5.73 2.49 0.85
N THR A 91 6.51 2.15 1.87
CA THR A 91 6.04 1.42 3.04
C THR A 91 5.93 2.38 4.23
N LEU A 92 4.74 2.51 4.82
CA LEU A 92 4.52 3.25 6.06
C LEU A 92 4.60 2.28 7.24
N LEU A 93 5.57 2.56 8.14
CA LEU A 93 5.91 1.75 9.30
C LEU A 93 5.22 2.30 10.55
N VAL A 94 4.41 1.46 11.19
CA VAL A 94 3.77 1.76 12.47
C VAL A 94 4.54 1.03 13.56
N ASP A 95 5.35 1.76 14.35
CA ASP A 95 6.17 1.20 15.44
C ASP A 95 7.06 0.00 15.00
N LEU A 96 7.51 0.01 13.74
CA LEU A 96 8.34 -1.03 13.12
C LEU A 96 9.63 -0.42 12.56
N ASP A 97 10.76 -1.13 12.67
CA ASP A 97 12.02 -0.70 12.06
C ASP A 97 12.09 -1.10 10.58
N ALA A 98 12.67 -0.25 9.74
CA ALA A 98 12.83 -0.53 8.31
C ALA A 98 13.71 -1.77 8.05
N GLY A 99 14.65 -2.07 8.95
CA GLY A 99 15.50 -3.26 8.92
C GLY A 99 14.73 -4.56 9.11
N ASP A 100 13.52 -4.51 9.67
CA ASP A 100 12.66 -5.67 9.89
C ASP A 100 11.82 -6.02 8.65
N LEU A 101 11.77 -5.14 7.64
CA LEU A 101 11.04 -5.40 6.41
C LEU A 101 11.59 -6.60 5.63
N PRO A 102 10.75 -7.28 4.83
CA PRO A 102 11.20 -8.25 3.85
C PRO A 102 12.26 -7.68 2.92
N PHE A 103 13.25 -8.50 2.53
CA PHE A 103 14.36 -8.07 1.67
C PHE A 103 13.90 -7.34 0.39
N SER A 104 12.83 -7.83 -0.25
CA SER A 104 12.24 -7.22 -1.45
C SER A 104 11.69 -5.81 -1.23
N LEU A 105 11.26 -5.47 -0.01
CA LEU A 105 10.77 -4.14 0.34
C LEU A 105 11.87 -3.18 0.81
N ARG A 106 13.00 -3.70 1.33
CA ARG A 106 14.13 -2.87 1.79
C ARG A 106 14.78 -2.02 0.70
N SER A 107 14.63 -2.39 -0.57
CA SER A 107 15.11 -1.59 -1.70
C SER A 107 14.19 -0.42 -2.06
N PHE A 108 13.02 -0.32 -1.41
CA PHE A 108 12.04 0.73 -1.60
C PHE A 108 11.99 1.64 -0.38
N GLU A 109 11.34 2.78 -0.55
CA GLU A 109 11.25 3.76 0.51
C GLU A 109 10.37 3.27 1.65
N ALA A 110 10.86 3.40 2.88
CA ALA A 110 10.13 3.14 4.10
C ALA A 110 10.14 4.39 4.98
N LEU A 111 8.97 4.78 5.47
CA LEU A 111 8.77 5.99 6.26
C LEU A 111 8.00 5.67 7.54
N PRO A 112 8.30 6.32 8.67
CA PRO A 112 7.50 6.17 9.88
C PRO A 112 6.08 6.72 9.67
N PHE A 113 5.09 6.15 10.35
CA PHE A 113 3.72 6.64 10.31
C PHE A 113 3.58 7.94 11.12
N ASN A 114 3.74 9.08 10.45
CA ASN A 114 3.56 10.42 11.03
C ASN A 114 3.15 11.45 9.96
N GLN A 115 2.79 12.66 10.40
CA GLN A 115 2.30 13.71 9.50
C GLN A 115 3.34 14.12 8.43
N GLU A 116 4.61 14.25 8.80
CA GLU A 116 5.69 14.61 7.87
C GLU A 116 5.81 13.59 6.71
N SER A 117 5.68 12.31 7.03
CA SER A 117 5.73 11.24 6.04
C SER A 117 4.50 11.24 5.13
N LEU A 118 3.32 11.60 5.66
CA LEU A 118 2.11 11.78 4.83
C LEU A 118 2.25 12.94 3.86
N ASP A 119 2.80 14.08 4.32
CA ASP A 119 3.06 15.24 3.46
C ASP A 119 4.09 14.91 2.37
N ARG A 120 5.11 14.12 2.71
CA ARG A 120 6.11 13.63 1.77
C ARG A 120 5.49 12.71 0.71
N ILE A 121 4.62 11.78 1.12
CA ILE A 121 3.86 10.92 0.20
C ILE A 121 3.00 11.77 -0.72
N LEU A 122 2.35 12.81 -0.21
CA LEU A 122 1.53 13.72 -1.03
C LEU A 122 2.36 14.38 -2.14
N GLY A 123 3.63 14.70 -1.88
CA GLY A 123 4.57 15.19 -2.90
C GLY A 123 4.91 14.17 -3.99
N TYR A 124 4.77 12.87 -3.71
CA TYR A 124 5.06 11.79 -4.66
C TYR A 124 3.89 11.40 -5.55
N VAL A 125 2.67 11.58 -5.07
CA VAL A 125 1.44 11.09 -5.72
C VAL A 125 0.65 12.19 -6.44
N LYS A 126 1.06 13.45 -6.29
CA LYS A 126 0.55 14.59 -7.07
C LYS A 126 1.00 14.55 -8.53
#